data_AF-A0A7C4QLU9-F1
#
_entry.id   AF-A0A7C4QLU9-F1
#
_cell.length_a   1.000
_cell.length_b   1.000
_cell.length_c   1.000
_cell.angle_alpha   90.00
_cell.angle_beta   90.00
_cell.angle_gamma   90.00
#
_symmetry.space_group_name_H-M   'P 1'
#
loop_
_entity.id
_entity.type
_entity.pdbx_description
1 polymer ?
#
loop_
_entity_poly.entity_id
_entity_poly.type
_entity_poly.pdbx_seq_one_letter_code
_entity_poly.pdbx_strand_id
1 'polypeptide(L)'
;MPRVLVLNNYPLDNLWREAENGQTPDHLMFGVNYLPDHGFEVKLAPMNAHRWLSWLSVQLPKWRWPFPLGDLDQQWAARKLLEDADLIYAPCQTQTPVLACLRSLGWLKRPIVALAHHPLERGRLTRIRKPFWRRVVNGTDYFPALCATVAREINALANSPGKSEVLPWGPDARYYPPAEYPGEGVVCAGRTARDLITFGLAASAAGCLTRIICLKSQIVPDFCGFGRKVEVLPQPQSNWMGYPELCGFYAKARALAIPLHPSTSLAGYTSLMDALGMGKPVIMTRLPIFDFDVEALGIGKWVAPGDQAGWRAALEWFDHNPETAISMGQKARRLVEEGLNSHSFADRVARLLKQALQRH
;
A
#
# COMPACT_ATOMS: atom_id res chain seq x y z
N MET A 1 8.95 -12.34 26.70
CA MET A 1 8.85 -11.39 25.58
C MET A 1 7.38 -11.35 25.16
N PRO A 2 6.73 -10.18 24.99
CA PRO A 2 5.32 -10.15 24.59
C PRO A 2 5.11 -10.79 23.21
N ARG A 3 4.08 -11.63 23.10
CA ARG A 3 3.74 -12.42 21.91
C ARG A 3 2.71 -11.67 21.07
N VAL A 4 3.08 -11.33 19.83
CA VAL A 4 2.26 -10.62 18.85
C VAL A 4 1.70 -11.62 17.85
N LEU A 5 0.39 -11.80 17.84
CA LEU A 5 -0.30 -12.56 16.81
C LEU A 5 -0.57 -11.65 15.60
N VAL A 6 0.04 -11.96 14.46
CA VAL A 6 -0.07 -11.16 13.23
C VAL A 6 -1.08 -11.76 12.28
N LEU A 7 -2.04 -10.95 11.84
CA LEU A 7 -3.07 -11.30 10.86
C LEU A 7 -2.91 -10.40 9.62
N ASN A 8 -2.64 -11.00 8.46
CA ASN A 8 -2.43 -10.28 7.21
C ASN A 8 -3.10 -10.94 6.00
N ASN A 9 -3.43 -10.14 4.98
CA ASN A 9 -4.21 -10.56 3.81
C ASN A 9 -3.42 -11.33 2.73
N TYR A 10 -2.17 -11.70 3.00
CA TYR A 10 -1.31 -12.56 2.17
C TYR A 10 -0.28 -13.28 3.05
N PRO A 11 0.31 -14.39 2.57
CA PRO A 11 1.23 -15.23 3.36
C PRO A 11 2.53 -14.47 3.67
N LEU A 12 2.61 -13.89 4.88
CA LEU A 12 3.78 -13.15 5.34
C LEU A 12 5.00 -14.04 5.53
N ASP A 13 4.83 -15.33 5.78
CA ASP A 13 5.91 -16.31 5.89
C ASP A 13 6.66 -16.53 4.57
N ASN A 14 5.94 -16.48 3.44
CA ASN A 14 6.57 -16.50 2.12
C ASN A 14 7.29 -15.19 1.86
N LEU A 15 6.61 -14.05 2.10
CA LEU A 15 7.19 -12.73 1.87
C LEU A 15 8.44 -12.47 2.75
N TRP A 16 8.44 -12.96 3.98
CA TRP A 16 9.58 -12.88 4.90
C TRP A 16 10.81 -13.58 4.30
N ARG A 17 10.64 -14.83 3.84
CA ARG A 17 11.71 -15.59 3.19
C ARG A 17 12.17 -14.93 1.89
N GLU A 18 11.25 -14.37 1.10
CA GLU A 18 11.60 -13.63 -0.11
C GLU A 18 12.44 -12.39 0.22
N ALA A 19 12.11 -11.67 1.30
CA ALA A 19 12.84 -10.48 1.72
C ALA A 19 14.25 -10.81 2.23
N GLU A 20 14.38 -11.87 3.05
CA GLU A 20 15.69 -12.37 3.52
C GLU A 20 16.60 -12.80 2.36
N ASN A 21 16.01 -13.29 1.26
CA ASN A 21 16.73 -13.68 0.05
C ASN A 21 16.91 -12.53 -0.97
N GLY A 22 16.53 -11.29 -0.63
CA GLY A 22 16.66 -10.14 -1.52
C GLY A 22 15.75 -10.18 -2.76
N GLN A 23 14.67 -10.97 -2.73
CA GLN A 23 13.73 -11.10 -3.84
C GLN A 23 12.61 -10.05 -3.80
N THR A 24 12.36 -9.46 -2.64
CA THR A 24 11.30 -8.47 -2.43
C THR A 24 11.75 -7.47 -1.36
N PRO A 25 11.35 -6.19 -1.44
CA PRO A 25 11.67 -5.20 -0.42
C PRO A 25 10.81 -5.39 0.84
N ASP A 26 11.39 -5.12 2.01
CA ASP A 26 10.79 -5.45 3.30
C ASP A 26 9.61 -4.56 3.71
N HIS A 27 9.46 -3.37 3.11
CA HIS A 27 8.38 -2.44 3.46
C HIS A 27 6.98 -3.04 3.20
N LEU A 28 6.88 -4.07 2.36
CA LEU A 28 5.68 -4.87 2.15
C LEU A 28 5.29 -5.74 3.36
N MET A 29 6.17 -5.89 4.35
CA MET A 29 5.88 -6.61 5.59
C MET A 29 5.29 -5.71 6.67
N PHE A 30 5.17 -4.39 6.41
CA PHE A 30 4.60 -3.42 7.35
C PHE A 30 5.23 -3.52 8.74
N GLY A 31 6.56 -3.62 8.79
CA GLY A 31 7.34 -3.61 10.03
C GLY A 31 7.30 -4.90 10.85
N VAL A 32 6.58 -5.93 10.40
CA VAL A 32 6.49 -7.22 11.11
C VAL A 32 7.88 -7.85 11.32
N ASN A 33 8.77 -7.74 10.33
CA ASN A 33 10.15 -8.24 10.38
C ASN A 33 11.02 -7.59 11.46
N TYR A 34 10.73 -6.35 11.85
CA TYR A 34 11.50 -5.60 12.85
C TYR A 34 10.93 -5.73 14.27
N LEU A 35 9.77 -6.36 14.45
CA LEU A 35 9.18 -6.54 15.78
C LEU A 35 10.09 -7.33 16.76
N PRO A 36 10.84 -8.37 16.33
CA PRO A 36 11.83 -9.03 17.19
C PRO A 36 12.88 -8.07 17.76
N ASP A 37 13.39 -7.13 16.95
CA ASP A 37 14.37 -6.12 17.38
C ASP A 37 13.79 -5.16 18.44
N HIS A 38 12.46 -5.04 18.49
CA HIS A 38 11.74 -4.28 19.50
C HIS A 38 11.33 -5.08 20.74
N GLY A 39 11.76 -6.34 20.84
CA GLY A 39 11.47 -7.24 21.96
C GLY A 39 10.06 -7.83 21.89
N PHE A 40 9.60 -8.20 20.69
CA PHE A 40 8.35 -8.94 20.50
C PHE A 40 8.61 -10.31 19.89
N GLU A 41 7.83 -11.31 20.33
CA GLU A 41 7.79 -12.61 19.67
C GLU A 41 6.67 -12.60 18.64
N VAL A 42 7.00 -12.84 17.37
CA VAL A 42 6.02 -12.78 16.27
C VAL A 42 5.47 -14.17 15.99
N LYS A 43 4.14 -14.29 16.00
CA LYS A 43 3.42 -15.49 15.58
C LYS A 43 2.48 -15.14 14.42
N LEU A 44 2.69 -15.73 13.25
CA LEU A 44 1.84 -15.49 12.09
C LEU A 44 0.59 -16.38 12.16
N ALA A 45 -0.60 -15.78 11.97
CA ALA A 45 -1.83 -16.54 11.86
C ALA A 45 -1.85 -17.32 10.54
N PRO A 46 -2.20 -18.63 10.55
CA PRO A 46 -2.22 -19.43 9.33
C PRO A 46 -3.33 -18.95 8.40
N MET A 47 -3.08 -19.07 7.09
CA MET A 47 -4.06 -18.79 6.04
C MET A 47 -4.62 -20.10 5.46
N ASN A 48 -5.84 -20.04 4.95
CA ASN A 48 -6.57 -21.15 4.35
C ASN A 48 -6.77 -22.34 5.30
N ALA A 49 -7.00 -22.07 6.58
CA ALA A 49 -7.22 -23.11 7.59
C ALA A 49 -8.57 -23.84 7.37
N HIS A 50 -9.58 -23.12 6.86
CA HIS A 50 -10.93 -23.60 6.61
C HIS A 50 -11.46 -23.08 5.27
N ARG A 51 -11.50 -23.98 4.28
CA ARG A 51 -11.96 -23.68 2.90
C ARG A 51 -13.34 -23.02 2.85
N TRP A 52 -14.27 -23.41 3.72
CA TRP A 52 -15.61 -22.83 3.77
C TRP A 52 -15.60 -21.36 4.21
N LEU A 53 -14.86 -21.00 5.26
CA LEU A 53 -14.78 -19.62 5.74
C LEU A 53 -14.03 -18.73 4.75
N SER A 54 -12.99 -19.25 4.11
CA SER A 54 -12.27 -18.57 3.02
C SER A 54 -13.21 -18.29 1.85
N TRP A 55 -13.99 -19.30 1.42
CA TRP A 55 -15.03 -19.12 0.40
C TRP A 55 -16.08 -18.08 0.81
N LEU A 56 -16.58 -18.15 2.04
CA LEU A 56 -17.62 -17.23 2.55
C LEU A 56 -17.13 -15.78 2.57
N SER A 57 -15.88 -15.55 2.96
CA SER A 57 -15.24 -14.23 2.95
C SER A 57 -15.25 -13.59 1.55
N VAL A 58 -15.13 -14.41 0.50
CA VAL A 58 -15.19 -13.98 -0.90
C VAL A 58 -16.62 -13.80 -1.42
N GLN A 59 -17.59 -14.62 -0.97
CA GLN A 59 -18.97 -14.54 -1.46
C GLN A 59 -19.78 -13.41 -0.83
N LEU A 60 -19.58 -13.10 0.46
CA LEU A 60 -20.37 -12.08 1.16
C LEU A 60 -20.36 -10.71 0.43
N PRO A 61 -19.20 -10.17 -0.03
CA PRO A 61 -19.18 -8.96 -0.82
C PRO A 61 -19.94 -9.07 -2.16
N LYS A 62 -19.87 -10.23 -2.83
CA LYS A 62 -20.55 -10.49 -4.11
C LYS A 62 -22.07 -10.51 -3.96
N TRP A 63 -22.56 -11.05 -2.84
CA TRP A 63 -23.98 -11.03 -2.47
C TRP A 63 -24.44 -9.68 -1.89
N ARG A 64 -23.58 -8.64 -1.96
CA ARG A 64 -23.86 -7.30 -1.43
C ARG A 64 -24.23 -7.32 0.06
N TRP A 65 -23.69 -8.28 0.81
CA TRP A 65 -23.92 -8.35 2.25
C TRP A 65 -23.50 -7.02 2.90
N PRO A 66 -24.33 -6.43 3.77
CA PRO A 66 -24.10 -5.09 4.27
C PRO A 66 -22.88 -5.00 5.18
N PHE A 67 -22.51 -6.04 5.93
CA PHE A 67 -21.45 -5.95 6.93
C PHE A 67 -20.10 -6.51 6.43
N PRO A 68 -19.04 -5.69 6.34
CA PRO A 68 -17.72 -6.16 5.92
C PRO A 68 -17.05 -6.93 7.06
N LEU A 69 -17.34 -8.24 7.15
CA LEU A 69 -16.81 -9.11 8.20
C LEU A 69 -15.31 -9.39 8.07
N GLY A 70 -14.70 -9.01 6.95
CA GLY A 70 -13.28 -9.23 6.71
C GLY A 70 -12.98 -10.68 6.31
N ASP A 71 -11.73 -11.11 6.57
CA ASP A 71 -11.30 -12.48 6.36
C ASP A 71 -11.76 -13.37 7.53
N LEU A 72 -12.83 -14.14 7.33
CA LEU A 72 -13.39 -15.01 8.35
C LEU A 72 -12.51 -16.23 8.62
N ASP A 73 -11.75 -16.68 7.63
CA ASP A 73 -10.87 -17.83 7.78
C ASP A 73 -9.73 -17.49 8.73
N GLN A 74 -9.01 -16.39 8.46
CA GLN A 74 -7.87 -16.01 9.28
C GLN A 74 -8.30 -15.63 10.70
N GLN A 75 -9.42 -14.90 10.87
CA GLN A 75 -9.95 -14.55 12.19
C GLN A 75 -10.36 -15.79 13.00
N TRP A 76 -10.90 -16.80 12.35
CA TRP A 76 -11.25 -18.06 13.00
C TRP A 76 -10.02 -18.90 13.30
N ALA A 77 -9.03 -18.94 12.40
CA ALA A 77 -7.78 -19.65 12.60
C ALA A 77 -6.99 -19.07 13.78
N ALA A 78 -7.01 -17.74 13.93
CA ALA A 78 -6.43 -17.02 15.05
C ALA A 78 -6.94 -17.48 16.42
N ARG A 79 -8.20 -17.96 16.54
CA ARG A 79 -8.81 -18.33 17.83
C ARG A 79 -7.97 -19.29 18.67
N LYS A 80 -7.30 -20.26 18.03
CA LYS A 80 -6.46 -21.26 18.72
C LYS A 80 -5.13 -20.68 19.22
N LEU A 81 -4.74 -19.51 18.69
CA LEU A 81 -3.48 -18.85 19.00
C LEU A 81 -3.69 -17.65 19.95
N LEU A 82 -4.95 -17.26 20.22
CA LEU A 82 -5.29 -16.13 21.10
C LEU A 82 -5.00 -16.38 22.59
N GLU A 83 -4.91 -17.64 23.01
CA GLU A 83 -4.49 -18.01 24.37
C GLU A 83 -2.99 -17.77 24.57
N ASP A 84 -2.22 -17.92 23.50
CA ASP A 84 -0.77 -17.71 23.46
C ASP A 84 -0.35 -16.32 22.98
N ALA A 85 -1.30 -15.40 22.81
CA ALA A 85 -1.02 -14.06 22.30
C ALA A 85 -1.30 -13.01 23.37
N ASP A 86 -0.35 -12.09 23.53
CA ASP A 86 -0.51 -10.94 24.42
C ASP A 86 -1.20 -9.77 23.69
N LEU A 87 -1.07 -9.69 22.36
CA LEU A 87 -1.77 -8.73 21.50
C LEU A 87 -1.93 -9.22 20.06
N ILE A 88 -2.83 -8.57 19.30
CA ILE A 88 -3.05 -8.79 17.88
C ILE A 88 -2.53 -7.58 17.09
N TYR A 89 -1.70 -7.83 16.08
CA TYR A 89 -1.32 -6.82 15.10
C TYR A 89 -1.86 -7.22 13.71
N ALA A 90 -2.58 -6.32 13.06
CA ALA A 90 -3.10 -6.54 11.72
C ALA A 90 -2.63 -5.44 10.77
N PRO A 91 -1.62 -5.69 9.93
CA PRO A 91 -1.20 -4.79 8.85
C PRO A 91 -2.27 -4.50 7.79
N CYS A 92 -3.47 -5.05 7.92
CA CYS A 92 -4.58 -4.79 7.00
C CYS A 92 -5.91 -4.72 7.75
N GLN A 93 -6.65 -3.62 7.58
CA GLN A 93 -7.95 -3.35 8.21
C GLN A 93 -9.03 -4.43 8.01
N THR A 94 -8.87 -5.32 7.04
CA THR A 94 -9.84 -6.38 6.73
C THR A 94 -9.64 -7.65 7.55
N GLN A 95 -8.59 -7.75 8.37
CA GLN A 95 -8.24 -9.00 9.04
C GLN A 95 -8.76 -9.13 10.48
N THR A 96 -9.28 -8.06 11.07
CA THR A 96 -9.80 -8.04 12.45
C THR A 96 -11.25 -7.55 12.67
N PRO A 97 -12.12 -7.24 11.68
CA PRO A 97 -13.44 -6.68 11.96
C PRO A 97 -14.30 -7.47 12.97
N VAL A 98 -14.37 -8.80 12.86
CA VAL A 98 -15.13 -9.64 13.79
C VAL A 98 -14.45 -9.68 15.15
N LEU A 99 -13.13 -9.90 15.20
CA LEU A 99 -12.36 -9.91 16.46
C LEU A 99 -12.51 -8.59 17.23
N ALA A 100 -12.45 -7.46 16.53
CA ALA A 100 -12.68 -6.14 17.11
C ALA A 100 -14.12 -5.98 17.61
N CYS A 101 -15.13 -6.49 16.89
CA CYS A 101 -16.49 -6.51 17.40
C CYS A 101 -16.61 -7.33 18.69
N LEU A 102 -16.05 -8.55 18.73
CA LEU A 102 -16.04 -9.39 19.93
C LEU A 102 -15.34 -8.68 21.11
N ARG A 103 -14.24 -7.96 20.84
CA ARG A 103 -13.53 -7.15 21.83
C ARG A 103 -14.38 -5.99 22.35
N SER A 104 -15.08 -5.29 21.46
CA SER A 104 -16.00 -4.21 21.85
C SER A 104 -17.16 -4.69 22.74
N LEU A 105 -17.49 -5.99 22.69
CA LEU A 105 -18.50 -6.65 23.53
C LEU A 105 -17.91 -7.28 24.80
N GLY A 106 -16.59 -7.21 25.01
CA GLY A 106 -15.91 -7.80 26.16
C GLY A 106 -15.62 -9.30 26.05
N TRP A 107 -15.92 -9.94 24.91
CA TRP A 107 -15.66 -11.37 24.69
C TRP A 107 -14.22 -11.68 24.27
N LEU A 108 -13.48 -10.68 23.82
CA LEU A 108 -12.05 -10.78 23.53
C LEU A 108 -11.26 -9.75 24.33
N LYS A 109 -10.35 -10.21 25.20
CA LYS A 109 -9.56 -9.35 26.09
C LYS A 109 -8.23 -8.87 25.49
N ARG A 110 -7.80 -9.43 24.35
CA ARG A 110 -6.46 -9.19 23.77
C ARG A 110 -6.49 -7.87 23.00
N PRO A 111 -5.56 -6.93 23.25
CA PRO A 111 -5.50 -5.68 22.53
C PRO A 111 -5.28 -5.89 21.03
N ILE A 112 -5.86 -4.99 20.23
CA ILE A 112 -5.80 -5.05 18.77
C ILE A 112 -5.21 -3.74 18.26
N VAL A 113 -4.13 -3.84 17.50
CA VAL A 113 -3.61 -2.75 16.67
C VAL A 113 -3.80 -3.12 15.22
N ALA A 114 -4.48 -2.28 14.45
CA ALA A 114 -4.78 -2.53 13.03
C ALA A 114 -4.32 -1.36 12.17
N LEU A 115 -3.91 -1.62 10.94
CA LEU A 115 -3.49 -0.59 9.98
C LEU A 115 -4.57 -0.36 8.93
N ALA A 116 -4.97 0.91 8.76
CA ALA A 116 -5.93 1.30 7.74
C ALA A 116 -5.25 1.82 6.47
N HIS A 117 -5.45 1.10 5.37
CA HIS A 117 -4.97 1.48 4.03
C HIS A 117 -6.00 2.31 3.28
N HIS A 118 -7.27 2.21 3.66
CA HIS A 118 -8.40 2.65 2.84
C HIS A 118 -9.54 3.18 3.70
N PRO A 119 -10.36 4.11 3.18
CA PRO A 119 -11.61 4.51 3.84
C PRO A 119 -12.46 3.30 4.25
N LEU A 120 -13.01 3.33 5.45
CA LEU A 120 -13.87 2.26 6.00
C LEU A 120 -15.26 2.31 5.36
N GLU A 121 -15.79 3.51 5.20
CA GLU A 121 -17.08 3.81 4.60
C GLU A 121 -16.95 3.92 3.07
N ARG A 122 -17.38 2.87 2.36
CA ARG A 122 -17.48 2.85 0.89
C ARG A 122 -18.89 2.48 0.42
N GLY A 123 -19.34 3.16 -0.64
CA GLY A 123 -20.55 2.82 -1.40
C GLY A 123 -21.87 3.35 -0.82
N ARG A 124 -23.01 2.85 -1.31
CA ARG A 124 -24.35 3.40 -0.98
C ARG A 124 -24.92 2.97 0.38
N LEU A 125 -24.29 2.00 1.07
CA LEU A 125 -24.77 1.40 2.33
C LEU A 125 -24.05 1.96 3.57
N THR A 126 -23.38 3.11 3.49
CA THR A 126 -22.60 3.69 4.60
C THR A 126 -23.41 3.83 5.88
N ARG A 127 -24.63 4.36 5.82
CA ARG A 127 -25.50 4.57 6.99
C ARG A 127 -25.79 3.27 7.75
N ILE A 128 -25.99 2.16 7.04
CA ILE A 128 -26.27 0.84 7.64
C ILE A 128 -24.99 0.22 8.23
N ARG A 129 -23.84 0.50 7.61
CA ARG A 129 -22.52 0.01 8.05
C ARG A 129 -21.95 0.77 9.23
N LYS A 130 -22.35 2.03 9.43
CA LYS A 130 -21.79 2.92 10.44
C LYS A 130 -21.81 2.35 11.87
N PRO A 131 -22.90 1.73 12.37
CA PRO A 131 -22.89 1.10 13.69
C PRO A 131 -21.90 -0.07 13.80
N PHE A 132 -21.74 -0.85 12.71
CA PHE A 132 -20.75 -1.93 12.66
C PHE A 132 -19.33 -1.37 12.73
N TRP A 133 -19.00 -0.39 11.88
CA TRP A 133 -17.68 0.23 11.92
C TRP A 133 -17.38 0.94 13.23
N ARG A 134 -18.39 1.55 13.88
CA ARG A 134 -18.25 2.08 15.24
C ARG A 134 -17.84 0.99 16.22
N ARG A 135 -18.42 -0.22 16.15
CA ARG A 135 -17.97 -1.35 17.00
C ARG A 135 -16.54 -1.77 16.69
N VAL A 136 -16.19 -1.92 15.40
CA VAL A 136 -14.82 -2.28 14.98
C VAL A 136 -13.79 -1.26 15.49
N VAL A 137 -14.03 0.04 15.27
CA VAL A 137 -13.12 1.10 15.69
C VAL A 137 -12.98 1.12 17.22
N ASN A 138 -14.07 1.01 17.96
CA ASN A 138 -14.01 1.04 19.42
C ASN A 138 -13.42 -0.24 20.03
N GLY A 139 -13.52 -1.37 19.33
CA GLY A 139 -12.85 -2.62 19.69
C GLY A 139 -11.38 -2.69 19.26
N THR A 140 -10.86 -1.69 18.56
CA THR A 140 -9.45 -1.60 18.15
C THR A 140 -8.74 -0.59 19.05
N ASP A 141 -7.61 -0.95 19.67
CA ASP A 141 -6.90 -0.10 20.63
C ASP A 141 -6.21 1.08 19.93
N TYR A 142 -5.47 0.78 18.86
CA TYR A 142 -4.91 1.77 17.93
C TYR A 142 -5.19 1.35 16.49
N PHE A 143 -5.66 2.29 15.70
CA PHE A 143 -6.01 2.07 14.30
C PHE A 143 -5.36 3.14 13.41
N PRO A 144 -4.00 3.23 13.37
CA PRO A 144 -3.29 4.16 12.51
C PRO A 144 -3.69 4.00 11.04
N ALA A 145 -3.58 5.07 10.28
CA ALA A 145 -3.91 5.08 8.86
C ALA A 145 -2.75 5.60 8.03
N LEU A 146 -2.67 5.15 6.78
CA LEU A 146 -1.65 5.63 5.83
C LEU A 146 -1.91 7.07 5.34
N CYS A 147 -3.10 7.62 5.60
CA CYS A 147 -3.42 9.01 5.27
C CYS A 147 -4.39 9.67 6.27
N ALA A 148 -4.30 10.99 6.41
CA ALA A 148 -5.05 11.87 7.30
C ALA A 148 -6.55 11.82 7.03
N THR A 149 -6.96 11.63 5.77
CA THR A 149 -8.38 11.46 5.44
C THR A 149 -8.95 10.20 6.11
N VAL A 150 -8.24 9.07 6.04
CA VAL A 150 -8.66 7.82 6.69
C VAL A 150 -8.52 7.92 8.20
N ALA A 151 -7.47 8.55 8.72
CA ALA A 151 -7.30 8.76 10.16
C ALA A 151 -8.44 9.59 10.76
N ARG A 152 -8.84 10.68 10.08
CA ARG A 152 -9.98 11.52 10.49
C ARG A 152 -11.29 10.75 10.47
N GLU A 153 -11.51 9.91 9.45
CA GLU A 153 -12.70 9.06 9.36
C GLU A 153 -12.79 8.09 10.55
N ILE A 154 -11.68 7.42 10.89
CA ILE A 154 -11.62 6.51 12.04
C ILE A 154 -11.90 7.27 13.35
N ASN A 155 -11.27 8.42 13.54
CA ASN A 155 -11.47 9.25 14.73
C ASN A 155 -12.92 9.76 14.85
N ALA A 156 -13.61 10.02 13.73
CA ALA A 156 -15.02 10.40 13.73
C ALA A 156 -15.97 9.25 14.16
N LEU A 157 -15.53 8.01 14.08
CA LEU A 157 -16.27 6.81 14.54
C LEU A 157 -15.90 6.40 15.97
N ALA A 158 -14.79 6.90 16.50
CA ALA A 158 -14.30 6.56 17.82
C ALA A 158 -15.11 7.22 18.95
N ASN A 159 -15.25 6.52 20.07
CA ASN A 159 -15.82 7.09 21.31
C ASN A 159 -14.75 7.76 22.19
N SER A 160 -13.47 7.63 21.83
CA SER A 160 -12.33 8.21 22.55
C SER A 160 -11.36 8.87 21.56
N PRO A 161 -10.69 9.97 21.96
CA PRO A 161 -9.72 10.62 21.11
C PRO A 161 -8.47 9.75 20.92
N GLY A 162 -7.71 10.03 19.85
CA GLY A 162 -6.40 9.40 19.61
C GLY A 162 -6.46 7.94 19.18
N LYS A 163 -7.58 7.48 18.61
CA LYS A 163 -7.67 6.12 18.03
C LYS A 163 -6.83 5.96 16.78
N SER A 164 -6.72 7.01 15.98
CA SER A 164 -5.98 6.98 14.72
C SER A 164 -5.08 8.20 14.57
N GLU A 165 -3.89 7.94 14.03
CA GLU A 165 -2.93 8.94 13.57
C GLU A 165 -2.42 8.54 12.18
N VAL A 166 -1.85 9.50 11.46
CA VAL A 166 -1.15 9.19 10.21
C VAL A 166 0.14 8.45 10.54
N LEU A 167 0.32 7.30 9.92
CA LEU A 167 1.51 6.48 10.03
C LEU A 167 2.24 6.47 8.67
N PRO A 168 3.28 7.32 8.50
CA PRO A 168 3.99 7.43 7.23
C PRO A 168 4.67 6.11 6.88
N TRP A 169 4.21 5.48 5.80
CA TRP A 169 4.81 4.28 5.23
C TRP A 169 5.89 4.67 4.23
N GLY A 170 7.04 4.02 4.31
CA GLY A 170 8.22 4.33 3.50
C GLY A 170 8.87 3.06 2.93
N PRO A 171 9.66 3.17 1.86
CA PRO A 171 10.32 2.04 1.22
C PRO A 171 11.40 1.40 2.10
N ASP A 172 11.83 0.21 1.67
CA ASP A 172 13.02 -0.46 2.17
C ASP A 172 14.27 0.30 1.70
N ALA A 173 14.89 1.05 2.60
CA ALA A 173 16.05 1.88 2.27
C ALA A 173 17.27 1.05 1.79
N ARG A 174 17.37 -0.23 2.19
CA ARG A 174 18.52 -1.09 1.88
C ARG A 174 18.33 -1.87 0.58
N TYR A 175 17.08 -2.21 0.24
CA TYR A 175 16.77 -2.99 -0.95
C TYR A 175 17.00 -2.22 -2.25
N TYR A 176 16.50 -0.99 -2.32
CA TYR A 176 16.55 -0.23 -3.57
C TYR A 176 17.91 0.43 -3.76
N PRO A 177 18.61 0.16 -4.88
CA PRO A 177 19.83 0.88 -5.20
C PRO A 177 19.51 2.34 -5.53
N PRO A 178 20.36 3.29 -5.11
CA PRO A 178 20.21 4.67 -5.54
C PRO A 178 20.36 4.79 -7.06
N ALA A 179 19.65 5.71 -7.68
CA ALA A 179 19.82 6.03 -9.09
C ALA A 179 21.21 6.65 -9.33
N GLU A 180 22.07 5.96 -10.09
CA GLU A 180 23.41 6.46 -10.47
C GLU A 180 23.41 7.21 -11.81
N TYR A 181 22.34 7.07 -12.60
CA TYR A 181 22.24 7.62 -13.96
C TYR A 181 20.92 8.37 -14.17
N PRO A 182 20.90 9.41 -15.04
CA PRO A 182 19.68 10.13 -15.38
C PRO A 182 18.58 9.23 -15.94
N GLY A 183 18.96 8.12 -16.60
CA GLY A 183 18.04 7.24 -17.30
C GLY A 183 17.38 7.91 -18.51
N GLU A 184 16.55 7.16 -19.21
CA GLU A 184 15.78 7.62 -20.36
C GLU A 184 14.33 7.16 -20.23
N GLY A 185 13.40 7.99 -20.71
CA GLY A 185 12.00 7.61 -20.80
C GLY A 185 11.34 7.38 -19.45
N VAL A 186 10.21 6.68 -19.48
CA VAL A 186 9.39 6.45 -18.29
C VAL A 186 8.95 5.00 -18.17
N VAL A 187 8.80 4.54 -16.93
CA VAL A 187 8.22 3.23 -16.62
C VAL A 187 6.95 3.42 -15.81
N CYS A 188 5.86 2.81 -16.29
CA CYS A 188 4.61 2.67 -15.54
C CYS A 188 4.43 1.19 -15.18
N ALA A 189 4.69 0.84 -13.92
CA ALA A 189 4.40 -0.49 -13.39
C ALA A 189 3.23 -0.43 -12.42
N GLY A 190 2.22 -1.28 -12.63
CA GLY A 190 1.10 -1.34 -11.69
C GLY A 190 -0.05 -2.23 -12.13
N ARG A 191 -0.83 -2.66 -11.13
CA ARG A 191 -1.90 -3.65 -11.29
C ARG A 191 -3.29 -3.06 -11.09
N THR A 192 -3.43 -2.11 -10.16
CA THR A 192 -4.74 -1.64 -9.67
C THR A 192 -4.98 -0.18 -10.03
N ALA A 193 -6.17 0.10 -10.57
CA ALA A 193 -6.69 1.45 -10.86
C ALA A 193 -5.80 2.31 -11.78
N ARG A 194 -4.96 1.69 -12.63
CA ARG A 194 -4.10 2.41 -13.56
C ARG A 194 -4.89 2.93 -14.76
N ASP A 195 -4.75 4.21 -15.07
CA ASP A 195 -5.28 4.83 -16.29
C ASP A 195 -4.28 4.67 -17.45
N LEU A 196 -4.16 3.43 -17.93
CA LEU A 196 -3.14 3.06 -18.91
C LEU A 196 -3.41 3.63 -20.30
N ILE A 197 -4.68 3.87 -20.65
CA ILE A 197 -5.05 4.39 -21.97
C ILE A 197 -4.67 5.85 -22.11
N THR A 198 -5.12 6.70 -21.19
CA THR A 198 -4.76 8.13 -21.19
C THR A 198 -3.25 8.31 -21.20
N PHE A 199 -2.55 7.56 -20.33
CA PHE A 199 -1.10 7.59 -20.24
C PHE A 199 -0.41 7.13 -21.53
N GLY A 200 -0.78 5.97 -22.07
CA GLY A 200 -0.15 5.42 -23.27
C GLY A 200 -0.38 6.30 -24.50
N LEU A 201 -1.57 6.88 -24.66
CA LEU A 201 -1.86 7.84 -25.74
C LEU A 201 -1.06 9.15 -25.58
N ALA A 202 -0.92 9.65 -24.35
CA ALA A 202 -0.09 10.83 -24.07
C ALA A 202 1.41 10.56 -24.35
N ALA A 203 1.92 9.41 -23.92
CA ALA A 203 3.30 8.99 -24.17
C ALA A 203 3.59 8.82 -25.67
N SER A 204 2.61 8.29 -26.41
CA SER A 204 2.68 8.18 -27.87
C SER A 204 2.76 9.56 -28.52
N ALA A 205 1.92 10.50 -28.09
CA ALA A 205 1.91 11.86 -28.61
C ALA A 205 3.19 12.66 -28.25
N ALA A 206 3.79 12.40 -27.08
CA ALA A 206 5.05 12.98 -26.66
C ALA A 206 6.27 12.39 -27.40
N GLY A 207 6.13 11.25 -28.09
CA GLY A 207 7.27 10.52 -28.64
C GLY A 207 8.27 10.08 -27.56
N CYS A 208 7.80 9.84 -26.34
CA CYS A 208 8.61 9.49 -25.18
C CYS A 208 8.83 7.98 -25.11
N LEU A 209 10.07 7.53 -24.88
CA LEU A 209 10.36 6.12 -24.59
C LEU A 209 9.59 5.70 -23.34
N THR A 210 8.68 4.75 -23.47
CA THR A 210 7.76 4.38 -22.39
C THR A 210 7.61 2.87 -22.30
N ARG A 211 7.67 2.35 -21.09
CA ARG A 211 7.37 0.94 -20.80
C ARG A 211 6.20 0.84 -19.82
N ILE A 212 5.16 0.13 -20.22
CA ILE A 212 3.98 -0.14 -19.40
C ILE A 212 4.00 -1.61 -18.99
N ILE A 213 4.16 -1.86 -17.68
CA ILE A 213 4.11 -3.20 -17.09
C ILE A 213 2.78 -3.32 -16.36
N CYS A 214 1.84 -4.07 -16.95
CA CYS A 214 0.45 -4.17 -16.48
C CYS A 214 -0.04 -5.61 -16.46
N LEU A 215 -1.21 -5.86 -15.86
CA LEU A 215 -1.82 -7.19 -15.91
C LEU A 215 -2.31 -7.50 -17.33
N LYS A 216 -2.17 -8.76 -17.75
CA LYS A 216 -2.71 -9.25 -19.03
C LYS A 216 -4.22 -9.01 -19.14
N SER A 217 -4.95 -9.06 -18.03
CA SER A 217 -6.40 -8.78 -17.97
C SER A 217 -6.77 -7.31 -18.18
N GLN A 218 -5.79 -6.39 -18.19
CA GLN A 218 -6.01 -4.96 -18.44
C GLN A 218 -5.80 -4.57 -19.91
N ILE A 219 -5.29 -5.49 -20.73
CA ILE A 219 -5.12 -5.23 -22.16
C ILE A 219 -6.50 -5.11 -22.81
N VAL A 220 -6.71 -3.99 -23.48
CA VAL A 220 -7.93 -3.69 -24.25
C VAL A 220 -7.55 -3.28 -25.67
N PRO A 221 -8.47 -3.33 -26.66
CA PRO A 221 -8.16 -3.03 -28.07
C PRO A 221 -7.46 -1.67 -28.29
N ASP A 222 -7.77 -0.67 -27.47
CA ASP A 222 -7.21 0.68 -27.55
C ASP A 222 -5.67 0.72 -27.39
N PHE A 223 -5.07 -0.31 -26.79
CA PHE A 223 -3.60 -0.43 -26.69
C PHE A 223 -2.93 -0.52 -28.06
N CYS A 224 -3.65 -1.00 -29.09
CA CYS A 224 -3.17 -1.01 -30.48
C CYS A 224 -2.91 0.41 -31.04
N GLY A 225 -3.48 1.45 -30.42
CA GLY A 225 -3.28 2.84 -30.80
C GLY A 225 -1.98 3.47 -30.27
N PHE A 226 -1.18 2.74 -29.49
CA PHE A 226 0.05 3.28 -28.94
C PHE A 226 1.17 3.40 -30.00
N GLY A 227 1.97 4.44 -29.88
CA GLY A 227 3.08 4.74 -30.77
C GLY A 227 4.27 3.80 -30.56
N ARG A 228 5.17 3.75 -31.54
CA ARG A 228 6.31 2.79 -31.60
C ARG A 228 7.27 2.84 -30.40
N LYS A 229 7.30 3.95 -29.65
CA LYS A 229 8.15 4.13 -28.46
C LYS A 229 7.47 3.70 -27.16
N VAL A 230 6.22 3.24 -27.22
CA VAL A 230 5.46 2.74 -26.07
C VAL A 230 5.40 1.22 -26.14
N GLU A 231 6.18 0.58 -25.27
CA GLU A 231 6.19 -0.87 -25.11
C GLU A 231 5.25 -1.29 -23.98
N VAL A 232 4.37 -2.27 -24.25
CA VAL A 232 3.49 -2.85 -23.24
C VAL A 232 3.95 -4.27 -22.93
N LEU A 233 4.26 -4.53 -21.66
CA LEU A 233 4.68 -5.82 -21.13
C LEU A 233 3.57 -6.41 -20.24
N PRO A 234 2.60 -7.15 -20.82
CA PRO A 234 1.52 -7.76 -20.05
C PRO A 234 2.02 -8.94 -19.21
N GLN A 235 1.70 -8.93 -17.92
CA GLN A 235 2.08 -9.96 -16.96
C GLN A 235 0.85 -10.75 -16.47
N PRO A 236 0.95 -12.08 -16.28
CA PRO A 236 -0.12 -12.84 -15.63
C PRO A 236 -0.22 -12.49 -14.14
N GLN A 237 -1.42 -12.59 -13.57
CA GLN A 237 -1.62 -12.33 -12.14
C GLN A 237 -0.86 -13.30 -11.23
N SER A 238 -0.74 -14.57 -11.66
CA SER A 238 -0.11 -15.67 -10.91
C SER A 238 1.42 -15.65 -10.96
N ASN A 239 2.02 -14.97 -11.94
CA ASN A 239 3.46 -14.86 -12.10
C ASN A 239 3.80 -13.43 -12.53
N TRP A 240 3.52 -12.50 -11.62
CA TRP A 240 3.88 -11.09 -11.83
C TRP A 240 5.39 -10.94 -11.79
N MET A 241 5.92 -10.00 -12.58
CA MET A 241 7.34 -9.67 -12.62
C MET A 241 7.91 -9.41 -11.22
N GLY A 242 9.02 -10.08 -10.89
CA GLY A 242 9.68 -9.94 -9.60
C GLY A 242 10.36 -8.57 -9.42
N TYR A 243 10.59 -8.17 -8.17
CA TYR A 243 11.22 -6.89 -7.86
C TYR A 243 12.62 -6.70 -8.45
N PRO A 244 13.51 -7.70 -8.51
CA PRO A 244 14.83 -7.51 -9.13
C PRO A 244 14.74 -7.07 -10.60
N GLU A 245 13.82 -7.66 -11.35
CA GLU A 245 13.59 -7.30 -12.75
C GLU A 245 12.92 -5.92 -12.87
N LEU A 246 11.91 -5.63 -12.03
CA LEU A 246 11.30 -4.30 -11.95
C LEU A 246 12.34 -3.21 -11.64
N CYS A 247 13.22 -3.44 -10.67
CA CYS A 247 14.29 -2.51 -10.31
C CYS A 247 15.26 -2.30 -11.48
N GLY A 248 15.53 -3.35 -12.26
CA GLY A 248 16.31 -3.24 -13.51
C GLY A 248 15.67 -2.30 -14.55
N PHE A 249 14.35 -2.31 -14.66
CA PHE A 249 13.62 -1.33 -15.48
C PHE A 249 13.63 0.07 -14.87
N TYR A 250 13.39 0.18 -13.56
CA TYR A 250 13.36 1.46 -12.87
C TYR A 250 14.71 2.17 -12.90
N ALA A 251 15.82 1.45 -12.72
CA ALA A 251 17.17 2.00 -12.73
C ALA A 251 17.49 2.73 -14.05
N LYS A 252 17.01 2.17 -15.17
CA LYS A 252 17.21 2.70 -16.53
C LYS A 252 16.22 3.83 -16.89
N ALA A 253 15.11 3.95 -16.16
CA ALA A 253 14.09 4.96 -16.42
C ALA A 253 14.50 6.35 -15.91
N ARG A 254 14.03 7.41 -16.57
CA ARG A 254 14.20 8.79 -16.08
C ARG A 254 13.21 9.16 -15.00
N ALA A 255 11.96 8.72 -15.13
CA ALA A 255 10.92 8.91 -14.14
C ALA A 255 9.99 7.69 -14.06
N LEU A 256 9.33 7.50 -12.92
CA LEU A 256 8.26 6.52 -12.79
C LEU A 256 6.90 7.20 -12.94
N ALA A 257 6.06 6.63 -13.81
CA ALA A 257 4.72 7.12 -14.08
C ALA A 257 3.68 6.32 -13.28
N ILE A 258 2.78 7.02 -12.59
CA ILE A 258 1.71 6.44 -11.78
C ILE A 258 0.37 7.06 -12.25
N PRO A 259 -0.13 6.66 -13.44
CA PRO A 259 -1.42 7.11 -13.93
C PRO A 259 -2.55 6.41 -13.20
N LEU A 260 -3.52 7.18 -12.69
CA LEU A 260 -4.62 6.63 -11.88
C LEU A 260 -5.96 7.12 -12.39
N HIS A 261 -6.96 6.22 -12.39
CA HIS A 261 -8.34 6.66 -12.49
C HIS A 261 -8.78 7.38 -11.21
N PRO A 262 -9.77 8.29 -11.27
CA PRO A 262 -10.38 8.87 -10.08
C PRO A 262 -10.81 7.78 -9.10
N SER A 263 -10.26 7.81 -7.89
CA SER A 263 -10.60 6.85 -6.85
C SER A 263 -10.42 7.43 -5.46
N THR A 264 -11.08 6.82 -4.47
CA THR A 264 -10.89 7.08 -3.04
C THR A 264 -9.93 6.06 -2.40
N SER A 265 -9.17 5.34 -3.22
CA SER A 265 -8.22 4.33 -2.77
C SER A 265 -6.80 4.86 -2.82
N LEU A 266 -5.92 4.36 -1.95
CA LEU A 266 -4.48 4.60 -1.99
C LEU A 266 -3.78 3.75 -3.08
N ALA A 267 -4.46 3.46 -4.20
CA ALA A 267 -3.82 2.75 -5.31
C ALA A 267 -2.65 3.59 -5.85
N GLY A 268 -1.52 2.95 -6.15
CA GLY A 268 -0.31 3.65 -6.60
C GLY A 268 0.69 3.99 -5.49
N TYR A 269 0.31 3.87 -4.21
CA TYR A 269 1.20 4.18 -3.09
C TYR A 269 2.45 3.29 -3.05
N THR A 270 2.34 1.98 -3.36
CA THR A 270 3.50 1.09 -3.51
C THR A 270 4.44 1.54 -4.63
N SER A 271 3.91 1.98 -5.78
CA SER A 271 4.75 2.47 -6.89
C SER A 271 5.42 3.81 -6.56
N LEU A 272 4.81 4.61 -5.68
CA LEU A 272 5.49 5.77 -5.11
C LEU A 272 6.63 5.33 -4.21
N MET A 273 6.43 4.33 -3.33
CA MET A 273 7.52 3.78 -2.51
C MET A 273 8.66 3.26 -3.37
N ASP A 274 8.36 2.54 -4.46
CA ASP A 274 9.35 2.10 -5.45
C ASP A 274 10.16 3.29 -5.99
N ALA A 275 9.49 4.37 -6.39
CA ALA A 275 10.14 5.56 -6.92
C ALA A 275 11.04 6.25 -5.90
N LEU A 276 10.53 6.45 -4.68
CA LEU A 276 11.30 7.05 -3.58
C LEU A 276 12.52 6.20 -3.24
N GLY A 277 12.34 4.88 -3.12
CA GLY A 277 13.40 3.92 -2.84
C GLY A 277 14.48 3.94 -3.92
N MET A 278 14.08 3.87 -5.19
CA MET A 278 14.99 3.93 -6.34
C MET A 278 15.65 5.30 -6.55
N GLY A 279 15.23 6.34 -5.81
CA GLY A 279 15.68 7.71 -6.03
C GLY A 279 15.30 8.22 -7.42
N LYS A 280 14.07 7.95 -7.87
CA LYS A 280 13.53 8.39 -9.15
C LYS A 280 12.39 9.40 -8.94
N PRO A 281 12.31 10.46 -9.77
CA PRO A 281 11.17 11.34 -9.74
C PRO A 281 9.91 10.64 -10.23
N VAL A 282 8.75 11.16 -9.80
CA VAL A 282 7.44 10.63 -10.19
C VAL A 282 6.66 11.59 -11.07
N ILE A 283 5.91 11.04 -12.02
CA ILE A 283 4.78 11.72 -12.66
C ILE A 283 3.54 10.97 -12.19
N MET A 284 2.63 11.64 -11.48
CA MET A 284 1.53 10.97 -10.81
C MET A 284 0.21 11.69 -11.03
N THR A 285 -0.89 10.93 -11.17
CA THR A 285 -2.22 11.53 -11.17
C THR A 285 -2.55 12.11 -9.79
N ARG A 286 -2.95 13.39 -9.73
CA ARG A 286 -3.32 14.06 -8.49
C ARG A 286 -4.69 13.59 -8.00
N LEU A 287 -4.72 12.95 -6.84
CA LEU A 287 -5.95 12.53 -6.16
C LEU A 287 -6.01 13.12 -4.74
N PRO A 288 -7.20 13.54 -4.25
CA PRO A 288 -7.33 14.16 -2.92
C PRO A 288 -6.97 13.27 -1.72
N ILE A 289 -6.81 11.95 -1.93
CA ILE A 289 -6.57 10.98 -0.87
C ILE A 289 -5.10 10.95 -0.40
N PHE A 290 -4.19 11.53 -1.19
CA PHE A 290 -2.77 11.57 -0.91
C PHE A 290 -2.41 12.81 -0.08
N ASP A 291 -1.75 12.62 1.06
CA ASP A 291 -1.31 13.74 1.93
C ASP A 291 0.14 14.19 1.69
N PHE A 292 0.75 13.74 0.59
CA PHE A 292 2.05 14.20 0.15
C PHE A 292 1.87 15.03 -1.11
N ASP A 293 2.68 16.07 -1.27
CA ASP A 293 2.71 16.90 -2.47
C ASP A 293 4.06 16.72 -3.18
N VAL A 294 4.05 15.97 -4.30
CA VAL A 294 5.28 15.66 -5.04
C VAL A 294 5.95 16.90 -5.64
N GLU A 295 5.18 17.95 -5.93
CA GLU A 295 5.71 19.19 -6.50
C GLU A 295 6.29 20.07 -5.40
N ALA A 296 5.61 20.21 -4.26
CA ALA A 296 6.12 20.97 -3.12
C ALA A 296 7.39 20.34 -2.52
N LEU A 297 7.47 19.01 -2.50
CA LEU A 297 8.68 18.27 -2.10
C LEU A 297 9.76 18.29 -3.19
N GLY A 298 9.45 18.75 -4.40
CA GLY A 298 10.38 18.78 -5.53
C GLY A 298 10.85 17.39 -5.95
N ILE A 299 9.98 16.38 -5.87
CA ILE A 299 10.26 14.97 -6.20
C ILE A 299 9.46 14.48 -7.42
N GLY A 300 8.67 15.33 -8.05
CA GLY A 300 7.84 14.92 -9.16
C GLY A 300 6.92 16.00 -9.71
N LYS A 301 5.97 15.57 -10.54
CA LYS A 301 4.92 16.40 -11.15
C LYS A 301 3.55 15.78 -11.00
N TRP A 302 2.55 16.64 -10.82
CA TRP A 302 1.15 16.24 -10.82
C TRP A 302 0.55 16.30 -12.22
N VAL A 303 -0.36 15.38 -12.51
CA VAL A 303 -1.23 15.43 -13.70
C VAL A 303 -2.68 15.24 -13.25
N ALA A 304 -3.62 15.97 -13.86
CA ALA A 304 -5.04 15.81 -13.53
C ALA A 304 -5.59 14.45 -14.03
N PRO A 305 -6.62 13.88 -13.39
CA PRO A 305 -7.23 12.63 -13.86
C PRO A 305 -7.78 12.76 -15.29
N GLY A 306 -7.42 11.82 -16.17
CA GLY A 306 -7.84 11.82 -17.58
C GLY A 306 -7.17 12.89 -18.47
N ASP A 307 -6.23 13.66 -17.94
CA ASP A 307 -5.59 14.76 -18.68
C ASP A 307 -4.43 14.29 -19.57
N GLN A 308 -4.76 13.92 -20.80
CA GLN A 308 -3.78 13.49 -21.80
C GLN A 308 -2.76 14.61 -22.13
N ALA A 309 -3.18 15.88 -22.15
CA ALA A 309 -2.31 17.00 -22.47
C ALA A 309 -1.31 17.28 -21.33
N GLY A 310 -1.77 17.22 -20.08
CA GLY A 310 -0.92 17.31 -18.90
C GLY A 310 0.09 16.17 -18.82
N TRP A 311 -0.32 14.94 -19.14
CA TRP A 311 0.62 13.81 -19.24
C TRP A 311 1.68 14.05 -20.31
N ARG A 312 1.27 14.47 -21.51
CA ARG A 312 2.20 14.79 -22.59
C ARG A 312 3.21 15.86 -22.17
N ALA A 313 2.73 16.97 -21.61
CA ALA A 313 3.58 18.07 -21.18
C ALA A 313 4.57 17.64 -20.08
N ALA A 314 4.14 16.82 -19.11
CA ALA A 314 5.02 16.29 -18.08
C ALA A 314 6.10 15.37 -18.68
N LEU A 315 5.74 14.49 -19.61
CA LEU A 315 6.68 13.59 -20.29
C LEU A 315 7.72 14.35 -21.12
N GLU A 316 7.27 15.31 -21.94
CA GLU A 316 8.17 16.18 -22.70
C GLU A 316 9.08 16.99 -21.77
N TRP A 317 8.55 17.48 -20.64
CA TRP A 317 9.38 18.22 -19.68
C TRP A 317 10.49 17.35 -19.10
N PHE A 318 10.19 16.12 -18.65
CA PHE A 318 11.22 15.23 -18.13
C PHE A 318 12.23 14.82 -19.20
N ASP A 319 11.81 14.75 -20.47
CA ASP A 319 12.73 14.46 -21.58
C ASP A 319 13.77 15.57 -21.79
N HIS A 320 13.32 16.84 -21.74
CA HIS A 320 14.19 18.00 -21.93
C HIS A 320 14.96 18.43 -20.66
N ASN A 321 14.68 17.86 -19.49
CA ASN A 321 15.27 18.26 -18.21
C ASN A 321 15.89 17.09 -17.42
N PRO A 322 16.84 16.33 -18.00
CA PRO A 322 17.42 15.13 -17.36
C PRO A 322 18.16 15.44 -16.04
N GLU A 323 18.92 16.53 -15.97
CA GLU A 323 19.65 16.91 -14.76
C GLU A 323 18.70 17.29 -13.61
N THR A 324 17.63 18.02 -13.92
CA THR A 324 16.59 18.34 -12.93
C THR A 324 15.89 17.08 -12.46
N ALA A 325 15.65 16.11 -13.35
CA ALA A 325 15.08 14.82 -13.00
C ALA A 325 15.96 14.05 -12.01
N ILE A 326 17.29 14.05 -12.20
CA ILE A 326 18.24 13.47 -11.23
C ILE A 326 18.12 14.17 -9.88
N SER A 327 18.13 15.51 -9.86
CA SER A 327 18.03 16.27 -8.61
C SER A 327 16.72 15.98 -7.87
N MET A 328 15.60 15.86 -8.58
CA MET A 328 14.31 15.44 -8.00
C MET A 328 14.38 14.02 -7.44
N GLY A 329 15.02 13.09 -8.15
CA GLY A 329 15.26 11.73 -7.69
C GLY A 329 16.13 11.64 -6.44
N GLN A 330 17.20 12.44 -6.36
CA GLN A 330 18.06 12.55 -5.18
C GLN A 330 17.29 13.10 -3.97
N LYS A 331 16.40 14.09 -4.17
CA LYS A 331 15.49 14.56 -3.11
C LYS A 331 14.54 13.45 -2.66
N ALA A 332 13.97 12.69 -3.60
CA ALA A 332 13.11 11.54 -3.30
C ALA A 332 13.85 10.50 -2.44
N ARG A 333 15.09 10.16 -2.79
CA ARG A 333 15.93 9.24 -2.02
C ARG A 333 16.27 9.81 -0.63
N ARG A 334 16.58 11.10 -0.55
CA ARG A 334 16.89 11.77 0.72
C ARG A 334 15.74 11.66 1.72
N LEU A 335 14.48 11.77 1.29
CA LEU A 335 13.32 11.55 2.17
C LEU A 335 13.36 10.16 2.83
N VAL A 336 13.77 9.14 2.06
CA VAL A 336 13.91 7.76 2.56
C VAL A 336 15.00 7.66 3.61
N GLU A 337 16.17 8.26 3.33
CA GLU A 337 17.34 8.26 4.20
C GLU A 337 17.09 9.07 5.49
N GLU A 338 16.26 10.12 5.43
CA GLU A 338 15.89 10.98 6.56
C GLU A 338 14.72 10.44 7.40
N GLY A 339 14.24 9.23 7.14
CA GLY A 339 13.30 8.52 8.01
C GLY A 339 11.93 8.21 7.40
N LEU A 340 11.69 8.49 6.11
CA LEU A 340 10.54 7.91 5.39
C LEU A 340 10.91 6.52 4.87
N ASN A 341 11.14 5.57 5.78
CA ASN A 341 11.56 4.20 5.44
C ASN A 341 10.86 3.14 6.30
N SER A 342 10.99 1.87 5.89
CA SER A 342 10.36 0.71 6.54
C SER A 342 10.76 0.54 8.00
N HIS A 343 12.03 0.81 8.34
CA HIS A 343 12.52 0.75 9.72
C HIS A 343 11.82 1.79 10.61
N SER A 344 11.78 3.05 10.16
CA SER A 344 11.11 4.14 10.89
C SER A 344 9.61 3.91 11.02
N PHE A 345 8.99 3.29 10.01
CA PHE A 345 7.60 2.83 10.10
C PHE A 345 7.45 1.76 11.19
N ALA A 346 8.35 0.77 11.23
CA ALA A 346 8.33 -0.30 12.22
C ALA A 346 8.54 0.20 13.65
N ASP A 347 9.45 1.16 13.87
CA ASP A 347 9.65 1.83 15.16
C ASP A 347 8.33 2.42 15.67
N ARG A 348 7.57 3.07 14.79
CA ARG A 348 6.27 3.66 15.13
C ARG A 348 5.21 2.60 15.42
N VAL A 349 5.15 1.52 14.62
CA VAL A 349 4.26 0.37 14.90
C VAL A 349 4.58 -0.22 16.27
N ALA A 350 5.85 -0.54 16.54
CA ALA A 350 6.29 -1.12 17.80
C ALA A 350 5.93 -0.24 19.01
N ARG A 351 6.05 1.09 18.90
CA ARG A 351 5.57 2.02 19.93
C ARG A 351 4.06 1.88 20.18
N LEU A 352 3.24 1.83 19.14
CA LEU A 352 1.78 1.63 19.27
C LEU A 352 1.45 0.27 19.92
N LEU A 353 2.17 -0.80 19.56
CA LEU A 353 2.00 -2.11 20.19
C LEU A 353 2.34 -2.08 21.68
N LYS A 354 3.46 -1.44 22.06
CA LYS A 354 3.87 -1.28 23.48
C LYS A 354 2.84 -0.47 24.27
N GLN A 355 2.35 0.63 23.70
CA GLN A 355 1.28 1.43 24.32
C GLN A 355 -0.04 0.67 24.45
N ALA A 356 -0.36 -0.21 23.49
CA ALA A 356 -1.55 -1.04 23.56
C ALA A 356 -1.46 -2.05 24.71
N LEU A 357 -0.28 -2.65 24.92
CA LEU A 357 -0.04 -3.55 26.05
C LEU A 357 -0.15 -2.83 27.39
N GLN A 358 0.39 -1.61 27.53
CA GLN A 358 0.38 -0.87 28.81
C GLN A 358 -1.02 -0.45 29.30
N ARG A 359 -2.02 -0.44 28.42
CA ARG A 359 -3.40 -0.06 28.77
C ARG A 359 -4.20 -1.22 29.39
N HIS A 360 -3.64 -2.43 29.40
CA HIS A 360 -4.27 -3.66 29.87
C HIS A 360 -3.32 -4.44 30.77
#